data_AF-A0A6M9PWB5-F1
#
_entry.id   AF-A0A6M9PWB5-F1
#
_cell.length_a   1.000
_cell.length_b   1.000
_cell.length_c   1.000
_cell.angle_alpha   90.00
_cell.angle_beta   90.00
_cell.angle_gamma   90.00
#
_symmetry.space_group_name_H-M   'P 1'
#
loop_
_entity.id
_entity.type
_entity.pdbx_description
1 polymer ?
#
loop_
_entity_poly.entity_id
_entity_poly.type
_entity_poly.pdbx_seq_one_letter_code
_entity_poly.pdbx_strand_id
1 'polypeptide(L)'
;MKKVLILGVNGFIGHHLSKRILETTDWDVYGMDMQNDRLGDLINHPRMHFFEGDITINKEWVEYHIRKCDVILPLVAIATPATYVQQPLKVFELDFEANLPIVRSAVKYKKHLVFPSTSEVYGMCEDSEFDPSSSSMVYGPINKPRWIYACSKQLMDRVIWGYGMEGLRFTLFRPFNWIGPGLDSIYTPKEGSSRVVTQFLGHIVRGEPINLVDGGAQKRAFTYVDDGIDALMRIIDNKNGVANGKIYNIGNPKNNHSVRELANQMLDIARSIPEYAKTASDVKIVETTSGAYYGEGYQDVQNRVPAIDNTMSELGWKPTTTMADALKNIFEAYRQDVEKARSLVDKE
;
A
#
# COMPACT_ATOMS: atom_id res chain seq x y z
N MET A 1 23.63 11.94 -9.88
CA MET A 1 22.83 11.38 -8.77
C MET A 1 21.50 10.91 -9.33
N LYS A 2 20.99 9.77 -8.85
CA LYS A 2 19.72 9.19 -9.33
C LYS A 2 18.55 10.07 -8.90
N LYS A 3 17.58 10.29 -9.79
CA LYS A 3 16.37 11.09 -9.52
C LYS A 3 15.15 10.19 -9.46
N VAL A 4 14.49 10.16 -8.31
CA VAL A 4 13.32 9.32 -8.04
C VAL A 4 12.07 10.19 -8.04
N LEU A 5 11.16 9.95 -8.99
CA LEU A 5 9.87 10.62 -9.05
C LEU A 5 8.83 9.79 -8.29
N ILE A 6 8.19 10.40 -7.29
CA ILE A 6 7.09 9.81 -6.53
C ILE A 6 5.83 10.66 -6.78
N LEU A 7 4.86 10.10 -7.50
CA LEU A 7 3.55 10.73 -7.70
C LEU A 7 2.60 10.21 -6.62
N GLY A 8 2.01 11.10 -5.81
CA GLY A 8 1.31 10.71 -4.59
C GLY A 8 2.25 10.62 -3.38
N VAL A 9 3.23 11.53 -3.27
CA VAL A 9 4.30 11.46 -2.26
C VAL A 9 3.80 11.71 -0.83
N ASN A 10 2.70 12.44 -0.65
CA ASN A 10 2.19 12.88 0.66
C ASN A 10 1.33 11.80 1.34
N GLY A 11 1.90 10.61 1.53
CA GLY A 11 1.21 9.46 2.09
C GLY A 11 2.18 8.47 2.72
N PHE A 12 1.67 7.33 3.17
CA PHE A 12 2.42 6.32 3.90
C PHE A 12 3.71 5.87 3.19
N ILE A 13 3.61 5.31 1.98
CA ILE A 13 4.81 4.88 1.23
C ILE A 13 5.69 6.07 0.89
N GLY A 14 5.11 7.17 0.41
CA GLY A 14 5.86 8.34 -0.03
C GLY A 14 6.71 8.93 1.10
N HIS A 15 6.15 9.14 2.29
CA HIS A 15 6.88 9.61 3.46
C HIS A 15 8.07 8.69 3.81
N HIS A 16 7.79 7.39 4.05
CA HIS A 16 8.81 6.46 4.52
C HIS A 16 9.90 6.19 3.46
N LEU A 17 9.51 6.12 2.18
CA LEU A 17 10.44 5.97 1.08
C LEU A 17 11.31 7.21 0.91
N SER A 18 10.72 8.41 0.90
CA SER A 18 11.46 9.67 0.82
C SER A 18 12.45 9.78 1.98
N LYS A 19 12.00 9.53 3.23
CA LYS A 19 12.87 9.53 4.40
C LYS A 19 14.07 8.59 4.21
N ARG A 20 13.83 7.33 3.82
CA ARG A 20 14.91 6.35 3.61
C ARG A 20 15.88 6.78 2.51
N ILE A 21 15.37 7.27 1.37
CA ILE A 21 16.21 7.75 0.27
C ILE A 21 17.14 8.87 0.76
N LEU A 22 16.58 9.86 1.47
CA LEU A 22 17.31 11.03 1.93
C LEU A 22 18.35 10.66 3.01
N GLU A 23 18.05 9.72 3.90
CA GLU A 23 18.96 9.32 4.98
C GLU A 23 20.11 8.42 4.51
N THR A 24 19.88 7.53 3.53
CA THR A 24 20.83 6.44 3.24
C THR A 24 21.45 6.48 1.84
N THR A 25 21.14 7.48 1.02
CA THR A 25 21.65 7.57 -0.36
C THR A 25 22.04 9.01 -0.72
N ASP A 26 22.64 9.19 -1.89
CA ASP A 26 22.89 10.47 -2.53
C ASP A 26 21.78 10.88 -3.53
N TRP A 27 20.67 10.15 -3.60
CA TRP A 27 19.63 10.36 -4.62
C TRP A 27 18.77 11.60 -4.33
N ASP A 28 18.19 12.17 -5.39
CA ASP A 28 17.21 13.25 -5.30
C ASP A 28 15.79 12.66 -5.34
N VAL A 29 14.91 13.17 -4.49
CA VAL A 29 13.48 12.85 -4.47
C VAL A 29 12.70 13.99 -5.11
N TYR A 30 11.93 13.68 -6.14
CA TYR A 30 10.95 14.58 -6.74
C TYR A 30 9.56 14.08 -6.37
N GLY A 31 8.85 14.81 -5.51
CA GLY A 31 7.57 14.39 -4.97
C GLY A 31 6.43 15.26 -5.47
N MET A 32 5.38 14.65 -6.03
CA MET A 32 4.15 15.36 -6.41
C MET A 32 2.98 14.97 -5.53
N ASP A 33 2.24 15.96 -5.04
CA ASP A 33 0.93 15.76 -4.39
C ASP A 33 0.15 17.08 -4.32
N MET A 34 -1.09 17.06 -3.83
CA MET A 34 -1.85 18.31 -3.60
C MET A 34 -1.46 19.03 -2.30
N GLN A 35 -0.91 18.30 -1.33
CA GLN A 35 -0.52 18.81 -0.01
C GLN A 35 0.81 18.17 0.45
N ASN A 36 1.39 18.65 1.55
CA ASN A 36 2.66 18.14 2.08
C ASN A 36 2.66 17.90 3.61
N ASP A 37 1.48 17.90 4.24
CA ASP A 37 1.27 17.78 5.69
C ASP A 37 1.81 16.47 6.29
N ARG A 38 1.91 15.39 5.50
CA ARG A 38 2.49 14.11 5.94
C ARG A 38 3.99 14.00 5.68
N LEU A 39 4.61 14.95 5.00
CA LEU A 39 6.05 14.92 4.72
C LEU A 39 6.89 15.44 5.89
N GLY A 40 6.31 16.24 6.79
CA GLY A 40 7.01 16.80 7.94
C GLY A 40 8.29 17.54 7.52
N ASP A 41 9.37 17.35 8.27
CA ASP A 41 10.65 18.05 8.03
C ASP A 41 11.36 17.65 6.74
N LEU A 42 10.92 16.57 6.06
CA LEU A 42 11.53 16.13 4.81
C LEU A 42 11.48 17.23 3.74
N ILE A 43 10.47 18.10 3.78
CA ILE A 43 10.29 19.21 2.83
C ILE A 43 11.47 20.20 2.85
N ASN A 44 12.16 20.31 3.98
CA ASN A 44 13.28 21.23 4.17
C ASN A 44 14.62 20.64 3.73
N HIS A 45 14.66 19.35 3.38
CA HIS A 45 15.89 18.68 2.99
C HIS A 45 16.31 19.11 1.56
N PRO A 46 17.58 19.46 1.31
CA PRO A 46 18.01 20.04 0.02
C PRO A 46 17.86 19.11 -1.21
N ARG A 47 17.73 17.80 -0.98
CA ARG A 47 17.47 16.77 -2.01
C ARG A 47 15.99 16.37 -2.11
N MET A 48 15.11 17.00 -1.34
CA MET A 48 13.66 16.83 -1.44
C MET A 48 13.07 17.96 -2.26
N HIS A 49 12.52 17.61 -3.42
CA HIS A 49 11.93 18.54 -4.38
C HIS A 49 10.42 18.27 -4.46
N PHE A 50 9.65 18.90 -3.58
CA PHE A 50 8.18 18.83 -3.63
C PHE A 50 7.63 19.81 -4.66
N PHE A 51 6.56 19.41 -5.33
CA PHE A 51 5.76 20.29 -6.17
C PHE A 51 4.29 19.88 -6.13
N GLU A 52 3.43 20.89 -6.21
CA GLU A 52 1.98 20.67 -6.17
C GLU A 52 1.47 20.16 -7.53
N GLY A 53 0.54 19.20 -7.52
CA GLY A 53 -0.15 18.79 -8.74
C GLY A 53 -1.04 17.56 -8.59
N ASP A 54 -1.95 17.41 -9.55
CA ASP A 54 -2.87 16.28 -9.72
C ASP A 54 -2.59 15.58 -11.07
N ILE A 55 -2.46 14.25 -11.06
CA ILE A 55 -2.17 13.45 -12.27
C ILE A 55 -3.27 13.54 -13.35
N THR A 56 -4.50 13.87 -12.96
CA THR A 56 -5.65 14.01 -13.85
C THR A 56 -5.70 15.38 -14.54
N ILE A 57 -5.09 16.40 -13.93
CA ILE A 57 -5.12 17.80 -14.39
C ILE A 57 -3.77 18.20 -15.02
N ASN A 58 -2.66 18.04 -14.29
CA ASN A 58 -1.35 18.62 -14.62
C ASN A 58 -0.52 17.74 -15.57
N LYS A 59 -1.10 17.28 -16.68
CA LYS A 59 -0.50 16.29 -17.59
C LYS A 59 0.89 16.69 -18.12
N GLU A 60 1.05 17.94 -18.56
CA GLU A 60 2.33 18.44 -19.08
C GLU A 60 3.43 18.46 -18.01
N TRP A 61 3.06 18.83 -16.78
CA TRP A 61 3.98 18.92 -15.66
C TRP A 61 4.44 17.54 -15.18
N VAL A 62 3.51 16.57 -15.15
CA VAL A 62 3.79 15.16 -14.88
C VAL A 62 4.72 14.59 -15.96
N GLU A 63 4.42 14.80 -17.25
CA GLU A 63 5.26 14.32 -18.34
C GLU A 63 6.68 14.92 -18.29
N TYR A 64 6.79 16.22 -18.00
CA TYR A 64 8.09 16.90 -17.82
C TYR A 64 8.91 16.23 -16.70
N HIS A 65 8.31 15.94 -15.55
CA HIS A 65 9.00 15.30 -14.44
C HIS A 65 9.37 13.84 -14.73
N ILE A 66 8.53 13.12 -15.47
CA ILE A 66 8.86 11.77 -15.94
C ILE A 66 10.09 11.82 -16.87
N ARG A 67 10.15 12.78 -17.80
CA ARG A 67 11.32 12.99 -18.65
C ARG A 67 12.57 13.35 -17.85
N LYS A 68 12.43 14.15 -16.79
CA LYS A 68 13.53 14.65 -15.94
C LYS A 68 14.12 13.58 -15.01
N CYS A 69 13.30 12.68 -14.48
CA CYS A 69 13.71 11.70 -13.46
C CYS A 69 14.16 10.37 -14.08
N ASP A 70 14.76 9.49 -13.28
CA ASP A 70 15.31 8.20 -13.73
C ASP A 70 14.37 7.03 -13.41
N VAL A 71 13.78 7.07 -12.23
CA VAL A 71 12.84 6.06 -11.70
C VAL A 71 11.50 6.71 -11.38
N ILE A 72 10.41 6.06 -11.80
CA ILE A 72 9.05 6.58 -11.69
C ILE A 72 8.21 5.66 -10.80
N LEU A 73 7.65 6.21 -9.72
CA LEU A 73 6.75 5.53 -8.79
C LEU A 73 5.38 6.23 -8.75
N PRO A 74 4.40 5.76 -9.53
CA PRO A 74 3.04 6.29 -9.47
C PRO A 74 2.23 5.62 -8.35
N LEU A 75 2.09 6.29 -7.21
CA LEU A 75 1.42 5.77 -6.01
C LEU A 75 -0.06 6.21 -5.87
N VAL A 76 -0.53 7.08 -6.77
CA VAL A 76 -1.92 7.59 -6.77
C VAL A 76 -2.87 6.49 -7.25
N ALA A 77 -3.75 6.03 -6.37
CA ALA A 77 -4.83 5.07 -6.66
C ALA A 77 -5.85 5.04 -5.51
N ILE A 78 -7.12 4.72 -5.80
CA ILE A 78 -8.12 4.45 -4.78
C ILE A 78 -7.94 3.01 -4.28
N ALA A 79 -7.39 2.87 -3.07
CA ALA A 79 -7.13 1.57 -2.42
C ALA A 79 -8.08 1.28 -1.23
N THR A 80 -9.35 1.70 -1.33
CA THR A 80 -10.35 1.57 -0.26
C THR A 80 -11.51 0.64 -0.67
N PRO A 81 -11.66 -0.55 -0.04
CA PRO A 81 -12.64 -1.56 -0.47
C PRO A 81 -14.10 -1.10 -0.60
N ALA A 82 -14.56 -0.22 0.30
CA ALA A 82 -15.92 0.31 0.22
C ALA A 82 -16.15 1.11 -1.09
N THR A 83 -15.14 1.85 -1.55
CA THR A 83 -15.21 2.64 -2.78
C THR A 83 -15.30 1.76 -4.03
N TYR A 84 -14.76 0.54 -4.00
CA TYR A 84 -14.85 -0.40 -5.13
C TYR A 84 -16.29 -0.80 -5.42
N VAL A 85 -17.12 -0.89 -4.38
CA VAL A 85 -18.54 -1.22 -4.49
C VAL A 85 -19.37 0.03 -4.78
N GLN A 86 -19.09 1.13 -4.09
CA GLN A 86 -19.90 2.36 -4.15
C GLN A 86 -19.62 3.22 -5.39
N GLN A 87 -18.38 3.27 -5.86
CA GLN A 87 -17.93 4.15 -6.94
C GLN A 87 -16.95 3.43 -7.91
N PRO A 88 -17.34 2.29 -8.51
CA PRO A 88 -16.45 1.47 -9.34
C PRO A 88 -15.83 2.23 -10.52
N LEU A 89 -16.58 3.13 -11.16
CA LEU A 89 -16.06 3.91 -12.29
C LEU A 89 -14.92 4.85 -11.88
N LYS A 90 -15.04 5.49 -10.70
CA LYS A 90 -13.99 6.37 -10.16
C LYS A 90 -12.69 5.60 -9.90
N VAL A 91 -12.80 4.35 -9.43
CA VAL A 91 -11.65 3.45 -9.25
C VAL A 91 -11.00 3.16 -10.60
N PHE A 92 -11.77 2.79 -11.61
CA PHE A 92 -11.24 2.53 -12.96
C PHE A 92 -10.57 3.77 -13.57
N GLU A 93 -11.23 4.93 -13.51
CA GLU A 93 -10.74 6.20 -14.07
C GLU A 93 -9.40 6.62 -13.44
N LEU A 94 -9.25 6.48 -12.12
CA LEU A 94 -8.00 6.86 -11.45
C LEU A 94 -6.92 5.77 -11.56
N ASP A 95 -7.25 4.53 -11.19
CA ASP A 95 -6.26 3.47 -10.97
C ASP A 95 -5.76 2.89 -12.30
N PHE A 96 -6.56 3.00 -13.36
CA PHE A 96 -6.20 2.54 -14.70
C PHE A 96 -6.01 3.70 -15.67
N GLU A 97 -7.06 4.47 -15.97
CA GLU A 97 -7.00 5.45 -17.07
C GLU A 97 -6.03 6.59 -16.80
N ALA A 98 -6.02 7.17 -15.60
CA ALA A 98 -5.11 8.27 -15.24
C ALA A 98 -3.65 7.80 -15.09
N ASN A 99 -3.44 6.54 -14.72
CA ASN A 99 -2.11 5.94 -14.60
C ASN A 99 -1.50 5.54 -15.96
N LEU A 100 -2.33 5.19 -16.95
CA LEU A 100 -1.84 4.73 -18.26
C LEU A 100 -0.97 5.75 -19.02
N PRO A 101 -1.29 7.07 -19.06
CA PRO A 101 -0.40 8.09 -19.62
C PRO A 101 0.97 8.17 -18.94
N ILE A 102 1.04 7.91 -17.63
CA ILE A 102 2.31 7.88 -16.88
C ILE A 102 3.16 6.70 -17.35
N VAL A 103 2.56 5.50 -17.48
CA VAL A 103 3.22 4.31 -18.02
C VAL A 103 3.73 4.58 -19.45
N ARG A 104 2.89 5.11 -20.32
CA ARG A 104 3.25 5.47 -21.71
C ARG A 104 4.39 6.50 -21.77
N SER A 105 4.41 7.45 -20.85
CA SER A 105 5.50 8.43 -20.75
C SER A 105 6.80 7.77 -20.29
N ALA A 106 6.75 6.83 -19.34
CA ALA A 106 7.91 6.05 -18.93
C ALA A 106 8.49 5.23 -20.09
N VAL A 107 7.63 4.67 -20.96
CA VAL A 107 8.05 4.01 -22.22
C VAL A 107 8.72 5.00 -23.17
N LYS A 108 8.03 6.11 -23.50
CA LYS A 108 8.51 7.16 -24.41
C LYS A 108 9.90 7.68 -24.03
N TYR A 109 10.14 7.87 -22.73
CA TYR A 109 11.40 8.41 -22.21
C TYR A 109 12.34 7.35 -21.62
N LYS A 110 12.07 6.05 -21.83
CA LYS A 110 12.91 4.91 -21.44
C LYS A 110 13.30 4.88 -19.95
N LYS A 111 12.34 5.21 -19.08
CA LYS A 111 12.51 5.29 -17.63
C LYS A 111 12.37 3.92 -16.97
N HIS A 112 12.86 3.79 -15.74
CA HIS A 112 12.56 2.62 -14.91
C HIS A 112 11.24 2.85 -14.19
N LEU A 113 10.21 2.14 -14.61
CA LEU A 113 8.89 2.20 -13.98
C LEU A 113 8.83 1.20 -12.82
N VAL A 114 8.69 1.69 -11.58
CA VAL A 114 8.46 0.84 -10.40
C VAL A 114 7.00 1.02 -10.00
N PHE A 115 6.15 0.08 -10.44
CA PHE A 115 4.71 0.24 -10.35
C PHE A 115 4.12 -0.53 -9.16
N PRO A 116 3.29 0.11 -8.32
CA PRO A 116 2.55 -0.57 -7.27
C PRO A 116 1.43 -1.40 -7.90
N SER A 117 1.72 -2.68 -8.14
CA SER A 117 0.67 -3.70 -8.28
C SER A 117 0.03 -3.91 -6.91
N THR A 118 -0.82 -4.92 -6.78
CA THR A 118 -1.55 -5.17 -5.54
C THR A 118 -1.58 -6.64 -5.21
N SER A 119 -1.54 -6.97 -3.92
CA SER A 119 -1.79 -8.34 -3.47
C SER A 119 -3.24 -8.79 -3.72
N GLU A 120 -4.16 -7.88 -4.07
CA GLU A 120 -5.54 -8.23 -4.46
C GLU A 120 -5.61 -8.86 -5.86
N VAL A 121 -4.54 -8.76 -6.67
CA VAL A 121 -4.51 -9.27 -8.05
C VAL A 121 -4.66 -10.79 -8.11
N TYR A 122 -4.27 -11.48 -7.04
CA TYR A 122 -4.45 -12.93 -6.88
C TYR A 122 -5.93 -13.30 -6.69
N GLY A 123 -6.74 -12.37 -6.16
CA GLY A 123 -8.14 -12.58 -5.86
C GLY A 123 -8.34 -13.78 -4.93
N MET A 124 -9.25 -14.68 -5.30
CA MET A 124 -9.60 -15.90 -4.59
C MET A 124 -8.69 -17.08 -5.00
N CYS A 125 -7.40 -16.82 -5.25
CA CYS A 125 -6.42 -17.87 -5.46
C CYS A 125 -6.44 -18.89 -4.30
N GLU A 126 -6.41 -20.18 -4.63
CA GLU A 126 -6.48 -21.28 -3.66
C GLU A 126 -5.09 -21.81 -3.25
N ASP A 127 -4.02 -21.27 -3.84
CA ASP A 127 -2.66 -21.67 -3.52
C ASP A 127 -2.32 -21.35 -2.05
N SER A 128 -1.51 -22.20 -1.41
CA SER A 128 -1.08 -21.97 -0.02
C SER A 128 -0.24 -20.71 0.12
N GLU A 129 0.55 -20.40 -0.91
CA GLU A 129 1.31 -19.16 -1.05
C GLU A 129 1.09 -18.60 -2.45
N PHE A 130 0.92 -17.29 -2.55
CA PHE A 130 0.69 -16.61 -3.81
C PHE A 130 2.01 -16.35 -4.52
N ASP A 131 2.29 -17.11 -5.58
CA ASP A 131 3.49 -16.97 -6.39
C ASP A 131 3.24 -15.95 -7.53
N PRO A 132 4.04 -14.87 -7.63
CA PRO A 132 3.88 -13.87 -8.68
C PRO A 132 4.06 -14.40 -10.11
N SER A 133 4.66 -15.57 -10.29
CA SER A 133 5.00 -16.17 -11.59
C SER A 133 4.11 -17.35 -11.99
N SER A 134 3.42 -17.99 -11.05
CA SER A 134 2.70 -19.25 -11.31
C SER A 134 1.24 -19.28 -10.81
N SER A 135 0.90 -18.51 -9.77
CA SER A 135 -0.45 -18.54 -9.21
C SER A 135 -1.51 -18.01 -10.17
N SER A 136 -2.65 -18.71 -10.21
CA SER A 136 -3.83 -18.26 -10.93
C SER A 136 -4.48 -17.05 -10.26
N MET A 137 -5.04 -16.16 -11.07
CA MET A 137 -5.74 -14.95 -10.61
C MET A 137 -7.23 -15.15 -10.80
N VAL A 138 -7.97 -15.35 -9.70
CA VAL A 138 -9.38 -15.76 -9.72
C VAL A 138 -10.27 -14.68 -9.12
N TYR A 139 -11.21 -14.16 -9.89
CA TYR A 139 -12.17 -13.13 -9.46
C TYR A 139 -13.60 -13.66 -9.49
N GLY A 140 -14.50 -12.97 -8.78
CA GLY A 140 -15.92 -13.26 -8.82
C GLY A 140 -16.59 -12.82 -10.13
N PRO A 141 -17.89 -13.12 -10.29
CA PRO A 141 -18.67 -12.70 -11.44
C PRO A 141 -18.81 -11.17 -11.53
N ILE A 142 -19.21 -10.66 -12.71
CA ILE A 142 -19.33 -9.22 -13.00
C ILE A 142 -20.27 -8.49 -12.03
N ASN A 143 -21.30 -9.15 -11.50
CA ASN A 143 -22.22 -8.57 -10.50
C ASN A 143 -21.61 -8.44 -9.08
N LYS A 144 -20.31 -8.71 -8.91
CA LYS A 144 -19.52 -8.46 -7.69
C LYS A 144 -18.50 -7.34 -7.98
N PRO A 145 -18.93 -6.07 -7.95
CA PRO A 145 -18.11 -4.94 -8.43
C PRO A 145 -16.84 -4.70 -7.63
N ARG A 146 -16.70 -5.26 -6.41
CA ARG A 146 -15.46 -5.18 -5.63
C ARG A 146 -14.21 -5.64 -6.40
N TRP A 147 -14.39 -6.52 -7.39
CA TRP A 147 -13.29 -7.05 -8.20
C TRP A 147 -12.82 -6.10 -9.30
N ILE A 148 -13.47 -4.94 -9.50
CA ILE A 148 -13.02 -3.96 -10.48
C ILE A 148 -11.61 -3.45 -10.16
N TYR A 149 -11.28 -3.24 -8.88
CA TYR A 149 -9.93 -2.85 -8.45
C TYR A 149 -8.89 -3.91 -8.86
N ALA A 150 -9.11 -5.18 -8.48
CA ALA A 150 -8.19 -6.25 -8.82
C ALA A 150 -8.01 -6.42 -10.34
N CYS A 151 -9.12 -6.34 -11.09
CA CYS A 151 -9.12 -6.44 -12.56
C CYS A 151 -8.40 -5.27 -13.23
N SER A 152 -8.63 -4.03 -12.77
CA SER A 152 -7.94 -2.83 -13.25
C SER A 152 -6.44 -2.90 -13.02
N LYS A 153 -6.00 -3.29 -11.81
CA LYS A 153 -4.58 -3.46 -11.50
C LYS A 153 -3.95 -4.62 -12.28
N GLN A 154 -4.69 -5.73 -12.47
CA GLN A 154 -4.24 -6.85 -13.30
C GLN A 154 -4.04 -6.43 -14.77
N LEU A 155 -4.98 -5.68 -15.33
CA LEU A 155 -4.86 -5.20 -16.70
C LEU A 155 -3.69 -4.21 -16.83
N MET A 156 -3.49 -3.34 -15.85
CA MET A 156 -2.32 -2.45 -15.82
C MET A 156 -1.00 -3.24 -15.79
N ASP A 157 -0.90 -4.26 -14.93
CA ASP A 157 0.25 -5.17 -14.87
C ASP A 157 0.52 -5.81 -16.25
N ARG A 158 -0.53 -6.27 -16.95
CA ARG A 158 -0.42 -6.88 -18.28
C ARG A 158 -0.02 -5.89 -19.37
N VAL A 159 -0.52 -4.65 -19.32
CA VAL A 159 -0.11 -3.58 -20.24
C VAL A 159 1.36 -3.22 -20.02
N ILE A 160 1.79 -3.07 -18.77
CA ILE A 160 3.20 -2.83 -18.42
C ILE A 160 4.07 -3.99 -18.88
N TRP A 161 3.63 -5.24 -18.69
CA TRP A 161 4.33 -6.43 -19.18
C TRP A 161 4.48 -6.42 -20.70
N GLY A 162 3.41 -6.08 -21.44
CA GLY A 162 3.45 -5.92 -22.89
C GLY A 162 4.47 -4.88 -23.35
N TYR A 163 4.51 -3.71 -22.69
CA TYR A 163 5.57 -2.73 -22.94
C TYR A 163 6.96 -3.24 -22.54
N GLY A 164 7.06 -4.09 -21.54
CA GLY A 164 8.29 -4.78 -21.16
C GLY A 164 8.83 -5.69 -22.26
N MET A 165 7.95 -6.37 -22.99
CA MET A 165 8.30 -7.16 -24.18
C MET A 165 8.84 -6.28 -25.31
N GLU A 166 8.48 -4.99 -25.34
CA GLU A 166 8.99 -3.96 -26.25
C GLU A 166 10.19 -3.17 -25.68
N GLY A 167 10.69 -3.54 -24.50
CA GLY A 167 11.91 -2.97 -23.91
C GLY A 167 11.72 -1.93 -22.80
N LEU A 168 10.50 -1.75 -22.27
CA LEU A 168 10.31 -0.98 -21.04
C LEU A 168 11.03 -1.64 -19.87
N ARG A 169 11.85 -0.87 -19.14
CA ARG A 169 12.39 -1.30 -17.86
C ARG A 169 11.32 -1.09 -16.79
N PHE A 170 10.74 -2.16 -16.30
CA PHE A 170 9.74 -2.09 -15.25
C PHE A 170 10.05 -3.06 -14.10
N THR A 171 9.48 -2.78 -12.94
CA THR A 171 9.35 -3.72 -11.83
C THR A 171 7.95 -3.54 -11.24
N LEU A 172 7.21 -4.64 -11.12
CA LEU A 172 5.92 -4.64 -10.42
C LEU A 172 6.17 -5.09 -8.98
N PHE A 173 5.67 -4.34 -8.00
CA PHE A 173 5.71 -4.77 -6.61
C PHE A 173 4.31 -4.87 -6.02
N ARG A 174 4.08 -5.90 -5.20
CA ARG A 174 2.78 -6.22 -4.58
C ARG A 174 2.95 -6.14 -3.06
N PRO A 175 2.53 -5.04 -2.41
CA PRO A 175 2.59 -4.94 -0.96
C PRO A 175 1.54 -5.86 -0.31
N PHE A 176 1.95 -6.60 0.72
CA PHE A 176 1.06 -7.42 1.56
C PHE A 176 0.88 -6.76 2.92
N ASN A 177 -0.25 -6.05 3.08
CA ASN A 177 -0.68 -5.34 4.29
C ASN A 177 0.46 -4.64 5.01
N TRP A 178 1.06 -3.63 4.37
CA TRP A 178 2.09 -2.85 5.02
C TRP A 178 1.49 -2.01 6.15
N ILE A 179 2.17 -2.01 7.30
CA ILE A 179 1.73 -1.36 8.53
C ILE A 179 2.91 -0.64 9.19
N GLY A 180 2.64 0.47 9.85
CA GLY A 180 3.67 1.28 10.49
C GLY A 180 3.14 2.66 10.87
N PRO A 181 3.98 3.53 11.43
CA PRO A 181 3.63 4.93 11.72
C PRO A 181 3.14 5.68 10.48
N GLY A 182 2.31 6.71 10.67
CA GLY A 182 1.85 7.56 9.55
C GLY A 182 0.94 6.84 8.57
N LEU A 183 0.12 5.90 9.06
CA LEU A 183 -0.92 5.23 8.27
C LEU A 183 -1.78 6.26 7.54
N ASP A 184 -2.17 5.95 6.31
CA ASP A 184 -3.13 6.79 5.61
C ASP A 184 -4.52 6.62 6.21
N SER A 185 -5.29 7.71 6.27
CA SER A 185 -6.71 7.62 6.60
C SER A 185 -7.42 6.68 5.63
N ILE A 186 -8.52 6.06 6.07
CA ILE A 186 -9.25 5.08 5.25
C ILE A 186 -9.82 5.68 3.95
N TYR A 187 -9.90 7.00 3.84
CA TYR A 187 -10.40 7.72 2.66
C TYR A 187 -9.30 8.30 1.76
N THR A 188 -8.02 8.21 2.16
CA THR A 188 -6.90 8.72 1.35
C THR A 188 -6.74 7.89 0.05
N PRO A 189 -6.77 8.50 -1.15
CA PRO A 189 -6.64 7.79 -2.44
C PRO A 189 -5.16 7.52 -2.80
N LYS A 190 -4.47 6.75 -1.96
CA LYS A 190 -3.08 6.31 -2.17
C LYS A 190 -2.90 4.84 -1.80
N GLU A 191 -2.06 4.13 -2.57
CA GLU A 191 -1.61 2.77 -2.24
C GLU A 191 -0.64 2.81 -1.04
N GLY A 192 -0.75 1.83 -0.13
CA GLY A 192 0.28 1.61 0.89
C GLY A 192 -0.18 0.92 2.15
N SER A 193 -0.87 1.65 3.03
CA SER A 193 -1.16 1.21 4.40
C SER A 193 -2.37 0.26 4.51
N SER A 194 -2.27 -0.73 5.40
CA SER A 194 -3.36 -1.69 5.64
C SER A 194 -4.57 -1.01 6.30
N ARG A 195 -5.68 -0.95 5.56
CA ARG A 195 -6.93 -0.30 5.99
C ARG A 195 -7.55 -0.93 7.24
N VAL A 196 -7.40 -2.24 7.45
CA VAL A 196 -7.94 -2.92 8.65
C VAL A 196 -7.22 -2.50 9.93
N VAL A 197 -5.89 -2.34 9.88
CA VAL A 197 -5.11 -1.86 11.04
C VAL A 197 -5.41 -0.39 11.32
N THR A 198 -5.48 0.44 10.29
CA THR A 198 -5.89 1.85 10.41
C THR A 198 -7.25 1.98 11.09
N GLN A 199 -8.23 1.21 10.62
CA GLN A 199 -9.59 1.28 11.15
C GLN A 199 -9.68 0.79 12.60
N PHE A 200 -9.04 -0.33 12.93
CA PHE A 200 -9.04 -0.86 14.30
C PHE A 200 -8.35 0.09 15.26
N LEU A 201 -7.23 0.71 14.86
CA LEU A 201 -6.58 1.74 15.67
C LEU A 201 -7.53 2.91 15.94
N GLY A 202 -8.20 3.42 14.90
CA GLY A 202 -9.18 4.50 15.04
C GLY A 202 -10.29 4.15 16.03
N HIS A 203 -10.90 2.98 15.90
CA HIS A 203 -11.96 2.54 16.83
C HIS A 203 -11.44 2.37 18.27
N ILE A 204 -10.25 1.80 18.45
CA ILE A 204 -9.64 1.62 19.78
C ILE A 204 -9.42 2.96 20.48
N VAL A 205 -8.90 3.95 19.75
CA VAL A 205 -8.62 5.28 20.29
C VAL A 205 -9.91 6.08 20.55
N ARG A 206 -11.01 5.72 19.89
CA ARG A 206 -12.34 6.33 20.05
C ARG A 206 -13.25 5.58 21.03
N GLY A 207 -12.86 4.40 21.49
CA GLY A 207 -13.70 3.54 22.34
C GLY A 207 -14.90 2.96 21.58
N GLU A 208 -14.79 2.83 20.26
CA GLU A 208 -15.85 2.33 19.40
C GLU A 208 -15.74 0.81 19.19
N PRO A 209 -16.85 0.11 18.88
CA PRO A 209 -16.81 -1.32 18.61
C PRO A 209 -15.94 -1.69 17.40
N ILE A 210 -15.22 -2.80 17.50
CA ILE A 210 -14.56 -3.45 16.37
C ILE A 210 -15.52 -4.46 15.76
N ASN A 211 -15.82 -4.29 14.47
CA ASN A 211 -16.66 -5.23 13.72
C ASN A 211 -15.80 -6.31 13.05
N LEU A 212 -16.06 -7.57 13.38
CA LEU A 212 -15.47 -8.74 12.73
C LEU A 212 -16.47 -9.28 11.69
N VAL A 213 -16.13 -9.05 10.43
CA VAL A 213 -16.91 -9.55 9.30
C VAL A 213 -16.78 -11.07 9.22
N ASP A 214 -17.92 -11.76 9.17
CA ASP A 214 -18.05 -13.22 9.09
C ASP A 214 -17.18 -13.93 10.16
N GLY A 215 -17.13 -13.36 11.36
CA GLY A 215 -16.39 -13.90 12.51
C GLY A 215 -14.88 -13.61 12.50
N GLY A 216 -14.34 -12.93 11.48
CA GLY A 216 -12.94 -12.47 11.48
C GLY A 216 -11.91 -13.59 11.32
N ALA A 217 -12.29 -14.74 10.78
CA ALA A 217 -11.44 -15.92 10.65
C ALA A 217 -10.42 -15.82 9.49
N GLN A 218 -10.65 -14.92 8.54
CA GLN A 218 -9.78 -14.75 7.39
C GLN A 218 -8.39 -14.27 7.81
N LYS A 219 -7.35 -14.89 7.24
CA LYS A 219 -5.94 -14.67 7.56
C LYS A 219 -5.23 -13.81 6.53
N ARG A 220 -4.32 -12.97 7.02
CA ARG A 220 -3.55 -12.01 6.23
C ARG A 220 -2.11 -12.00 6.72
N ALA A 221 -1.16 -11.95 5.78
CA ALA A 221 0.23 -11.61 6.08
C ALA A 221 0.39 -10.09 6.25
N PHE A 222 0.95 -9.66 7.39
CA PHE A 222 1.21 -8.26 7.74
C PHE A 222 2.71 -7.94 7.72
N THR A 223 3.06 -6.77 7.19
CA THR A 223 4.47 -6.43 6.94
C THR A 223 4.79 -5.07 7.53
N TYR A 224 5.83 -4.97 8.35
CA TYR A 224 6.22 -3.66 8.86
C TYR A 224 6.82 -2.80 7.75
N VAL A 225 6.53 -1.51 7.77
CA VAL A 225 6.88 -0.58 6.69
C VAL A 225 8.38 -0.57 6.40
N ASP A 226 9.24 -0.69 7.40
CA ASP A 226 10.69 -0.70 7.18
C ASP A 226 11.16 -1.89 6.34
N ASP A 227 10.56 -3.07 6.52
CA ASP A 227 10.84 -4.25 5.70
C ASP A 227 10.37 -4.01 4.25
N GLY A 228 9.19 -3.39 4.08
CA GLY A 228 8.64 -3.03 2.77
C GLY A 228 9.50 -2.00 2.02
N ILE A 229 9.93 -0.95 2.73
CA ILE A 229 10.78 0.10 2.18
C ILE A 229 12.18 -0.43 1.86
N ASP A 230 12.75 -1.35 2.65
CA ASP A 230 14.04 -1.97 2.31
C ASP A 230 13.98 -2.70 0.96
N ALA A 231 12.91 -3.45 0.68
CA ALA A 231 12.71 -4.08 -0.62
C ALA A 231 12.57 -3.04 -1.75
N LEU A 232 11.82 -1.96 -1.54
CA LEU A 232 11.70 -0.88 -2.52
C LEU A 232 13.03 -0.18 -2.80
N MET A 233 13.85 0.07 -1.78
CA MET A 233 15.17 0.66 -1.96
C MET A 233 16.05 -0.20 -2.86
N ARG A 234 16.00 -1.53 -2.70
CA ARG A 234 16.73 -2.49 -3.55
C ARG A 234 16.19 -2.53 -4.97
N ILE A 235 14.87 -2.46 -5.14
CA ILE A 235 14.23 -2.35 -6.46
C ILE A 235 14.64 -1.07 -7.17
N ILE A 236 14.66 0.07 -6.47
CA ILE A 236 15.05 1.37 -7.05
C ILE A 236 16.56 1.41 -7.34
N ASP A 237 17.39 0.83 -6.46
CA ASP A 237 18.82 0.68 -6.69
C ASP A 237 19.07 -0.12 -7.97
N ASN A 238 18.35 -1.24 -8.10
CA ASN A 238 18.34 -2.11 -9.27
C ASN A 238 19.75 -2.54 -9.69
N LYS A 239 20.55 -2.99 -8.73
CA LYS A 239 21.94 -3.37 -8.95
C LYS A 239 22.04 -4.38 -10.09
N ASN A 240 22.87 -4.06 -11.09
CA ASN A 240 23.06 -4.86 -12.32
C ASN A 240 21.77 -5.13 -13.11
N GLY A 241 20.70 -4.36 -12.90
CA GLY A 241 19.43 -4.56 -13.58
C GLY A 241 18.63 -5.76 -13.09
N VAL A 242 18.91 -6.29 -11.89
CA VAL A 242 18.29 -7.52 -11.36
C VAL A 242 16.76 -7.46 -11.27
N ALA A 243 16.19 -6.28 -11.04
CA ALA A 243 14.75 -6.07 -10.88
C ALA A 243 14.02 -5.77 -12.21
N ASN A 244 14.73 -5.70 -13.34
CA ASN A 244 14.11 -5.42 -14.64
C ASN A 244 13.23 -6.60 -15.09
N GLY A 245 11.97 -6.31 -15.42
CA GLY A 245 11.01 -7.32 -15.90
C GLY A 245 10.48 -8.24 -14.80
N LYS A 246 10.63 -7.85 -13.53
CA LYS A 246 10.31 -8.69 -12.37
C LYS A 246 9.01 -8.27 -11.69
N ILE A 247 8.41 -9.25 -11.02
CA ILE A 247 7.22 -9.10 -10.19
C ILE A 247 7.56 -9.61 -8.80
N TYR A 248 7.50 -8.74 -7.79
CA TYR A 248 7.87 -9.09 -6.42
C TYR A 248 6.67 -8.94 -5.48
N ASN A 249 6.43 -9.98 -4.69
CA ASN A 249 5.62 -9.83 -3.49
C ASN A 249 6.51 -9.29 -2.38
N ILE A 250 6.09 -8.21 -1.75
CA ILE A 250 6.79 -7.66 -0.60
C ILE A 250 5.90 -7.83 0.61
N GLY A 251 6.15 -8.91 1.35
CA GLY A 251 5.41 -9.24 2.55
C GLY A 251 6.15 -10.11 3.54
N ASN A 252 5.65 -10.19 4.77
CA ASN A 252 6.17 -11.11 5.78
C ASN A 252 5.21 -12.31 5.98
N PRO A 253 5.44 -13.47 5.32
CA PRO A 253 4.58 -14.64 5.43
C PRO A 253 4.54 -15.22 6.86
N LYS A 254 5.52 -14.90 7.72
CA LYS A 254 5.54 -15.34 9.12
C LYS A 254 4.52 -14.59 9.99
N ASN A 255 4.18 -13.35 9.63
CA ASN A 255 3.18 -12.55 10.33
C ASN A 255 1.78 -12.83 9.77
N ASN A 256 1.38 -14.10 9.71
CA ASN A 256 0.08 -14.51 9.17
C ASN A 256 -0.97 -14.64 10.29
N HIS A 257 -1.81 -13.63 10.43
CA HIS A 257 -2.79 -13.54 11.51
C HIS A 257 -4.20 -13.35 10.94
N SER A 258 -5.19 -13.92 11.63
CA SER A 258 -6.59 -13.65 11.38
C SER A 258 -6.97 -12.23 11.78
N VAL A 259 -8.04 -11.70 11.21
CA VAL A 259 -8.58 -10.38 11.59
C VAL A 259 -8.96 -10.36 13.08
N ARG A 260 -9.45 -11.48 13.62
CA ARG A 260 -9.71 -11.64 15.06
C ARG A 260 -8.44 -11.61 15.91
N GLU A 261 -7.40 -12.34 15.51
CA GLU A 261 -6.10 -12.31 16.22
C GLU A 261 -5.51 -10.90 16.20
N LEU A 262 -5.62 -10.18 15.08
CA LEU A 262 -5.21 -8.79 14.98
C LEU A 262 -5.97 -7.90 15.98
N ALA A 263 -7.31 -7.97 16.01
CA ALA A 263 -8.13 -7.17 16.92
C ALA A 263 -7.74 -7.38 18.39
N ASN A 264 -7.56 -8.64 18.80
CA ASN A 264 -7.16 -8.98 20.17
C ASN A 264 -5.76 -8.47 20.50
N GLN A 265 -4.77 -8.70 19.62
CA GLN A 265 -3.39 -8.21 19.83
C GLN A 265 -3.35 -6.68 19.96
N MET A 266 -4.09 -5.95 19.12
CA MET A 266 -4.16 -4.49 19.20
C MET A 266 -4.81 -4.01 20.51
N LEU A 267 -5.88 -4.67 20.96
CA LEU A 267 -6.51 -4.35 22.25
C LEU A 267 -5.59 -4.61 23.44
N ASP A 268 -4.86 -5.72 23.44
CA ASP A 268 -3.94 -6.06 24.52
C ASP A 268 -2.79 -5.05 24.63
N ILE A 269 -2.23 -4.63 23.48
CA ILE A 269 -1.23 -3.56 23.45
C ILE A 269 -1.83 -2.24 23.93
N ALA A 270 -3.00 -1.85 23.43
CA ALA A 270 -3.65 -0.59 23.81
C ALA A 270 -3.97 -0.52 25.31
N ARG A 271 -4.41 -1.62 25.92
CA ARG A 271 -4.66 -1.71 27.37
C ARG A 271 -3.40 -1.53 28.21
N SER A 272 -2.23 -1.84 27.66
CA SER A 272 -0.94 -1.67 28.35
C SER A 272 -0.40 -0.23 28.28
N ILE A 273 -0.99 0.64 27.46
CA ILE A 273 -0.51 2.02 27.22
C ILE A 273 -1.50 3.01 27.87
N PRO A 274 -1.07 3.83 28.85
CA PRO A 274 -1.96 4.71 29.62
C PRO A 274 -2.89 5.61 28.78
N GLU A 275 -2.38 6.12 27.66
CA GLU A 275 -3.08 7.02 26.74
C GLU A 275 -4.27 6.36 26.03
N TYR A 276 -4.25 5.03 25.89
CA TYR A 276 -5.30 4.26 25.20
C TYR A 276 -6.09 3.34 26.13
N ALA A 277 -5.59 3.04 27.32
CA ALA A 277 -6.12 2.00 28.19
C ALA A 277 -7.61 2.17 28.53
N LYS A 278 -8.04 3.41 28.75
CA LYS A 278 -9.45 3.71 29.05
C LYS A 278 -10.34 3.38 27.86
N THR A 279 -10.07 3.96 26.69
CA THR A 279 -10.90 3.76 25.50
C THR A 279 -10.85 2.31 25.03
N ALA A 280 -9.69 1.66 25.08
CA ALA A 280 -9.53 0.24 24.75
C ALA A 280 -10.33 -0.71 25.66
N SER A 281 -10.62 -0.29 26.90
CA SER A 281 -11.46 -1.07 27.82
C SER A 281 -12.96 -0.98 27.48
N ASP A 282 -13.38 0.10 26.80
CA ASP A 282 -14.76 0.31 26.36
C ASP A 282 -15.07 -0.42 25.04
N VAL A 283 -14.04 -0.75 24.24
CA VAL A 283 -14.19 -1.44 22.96
C VAL A 283 -14.78 -2.83 23.13
N LYS A 284 -15.80 -3.12 22.31
CA LYS A 284 -16.38 -4.46 22.17
C LYS A 284 -16.07 -5.02 20.78
N ILE A 285 -15.81 -6.32 20.73
CA ILE A 285 -15.76 -7.06 19.47
C ILE A 285 -17.19 -7.49 19.14
N VAL A 286 -17.66 -7.11 17.95
CA VAL A 286 -18.99 -7.40 17.43
C VAL A 286 -18.86 -8.19 16.15
N GLU A 287 -19.62 -9.27 15.99
CA GLU A 287 -19.68 -10.02 14.74
C GLU A 287 -20.72 -9.42 13.81
N THR A 288 -20.39 -9.31 12.53
CA THR A 288 -21.29 -8.83 11.48
C THR A 288 -21.17 -9.69 10.24
N THR A 289 -22.17 -9.65 9.36
CA THR A 289 -22.07 -10.29 8.04
C THR A 289 -21.40 -9.35 7.04
N SER A 290 -20.75 -9.92 6.02
CA SER A 290 -20.17 -9.16 4.90
C SER A 290 -21.18 -8.29 4.17
N GLY A 291 -22.42 -8.78 4.01
CA GLY A 291 -23.51 -8.01 3.38
C GLY A 291 -23.90 -6.77 4.18
N ALA A 292 -23.99 -6.88 5.51
CA ALA A 292 -24.33 -5.74 6.38
C ALA A 292 -23.20 -4.69 6.43
N TYR A 293 -21.94 -5.12 6.30
CA TYR A 293 -20.78 -4.25 6.47
C TYR A 293 -20.34 -3.57 5.17
N TYR A 294 -20.20 -4.33 4.08
CA TYR A 294 -19.71 -3.82 2.79
C TYR A 294 -20.82 -3.58 1.76
N GLY A 295 -22.04 -4.03 2.04
CA GLY A 295 -23.15 -4.05 1.09
C GLY A 295 -23.26 -5.36 0.33
N GLU A 296 -24.38 -5.53 -0.38
CA GLU A 296 -24.56 -6.68 -1.27
C GLU A 296 -23.49 -6.70 -2.36
N GLY A 297 -22.90 -7.88 -2.60
CA GLY A 297 -21.90 -8.05 -3.65
C GLY A 297 -20.46 -8.13 -3.18
N TYR A 298 -20.19 -8.04 -1.88
CA TYR A 298 -18.86 -8.32 -1.34
C TYR A 298 -18.52 -9.83 -1.35
N GLN A 299 -17.25 -10.13 -1.58
CA GLN A 299 -16.63 -11.45 -1.46
C GLN A 299 -15.25 -11.25 -0.85
N ASP A 300 -14.77 -12.19 -0.04
CA ASP A 300 -13.46 -12.09 0.62
C ASP A 300 -12.61 -13.34 0.38
N VAL A 301 -11.30 -13.19 0.60
CA VAL A 301 -10.30 -14.25 0.47
C VAL A 301 -10.01 -14.82 1.85
N GLN A 302 -9.96 -16.14 1.99
CA GLN A 302 -9.81 -16.77 3.31
C GLN A 302 -8.39 -16.69 3.87
N ASN A 303 -7.36 -16.92 3.05
CA ASN A 303 -5.96 -16.85 3.48
C ASN A 303 -5.11 -16.19 2.40
N ARG A 304 -4.19 -15.30 2.79
CA ARG A 304 -3.35 -14.54 1.84
C ARG A 304 -1.91 -14.52 2.35
N VAL A 305 -1.12 -15.47 1.87
CA VAL A 305 0.30 -15.61 2.21
C VAL A 305 1.13 -15.35 0.94
N PRO A 306 2.08 -14.40 0.95
CA PRO A 306 2.93 -14.16 -0.19
C PRO A 306 4.05 -15.20 -0.29
N ALA A 307 4.24 -15.80 -1.47
CA ALA A 307 5.53 -16.41 -1.78
C ALA A 307 6.54 -15.28 -2.02
N ILE A 308 7.69 -15.34 -1.34
CA ILE A 308 8.71 -14.26 -1.37
C ILE A 308 10.10 -14.74 -1.80
N ASP A 309 10.22 -15.98 -2.29
CA ASP A 309 11.51 -16.59 -2.62
C ASP A 309 12.28 -15.80 -3.68
N ASN A 310 11.61 -15.35 -4.74
CA ASN A 310 12.24 -14.51 -5.77
C ASN A 310 12.68 -13.15 -5.20
N THR A 311 11.88 -12.57 -4.30
CA THR A 311 12.15 -11.28 -3.68
C THR A 311 13.36 -11.39 -2.75
N MET A 312 13.45 -12.48 -1.99
CA MET A 312 14.57 -12.73 -1.09
C MET A 312 15.87 -13.03 -1.85
N SER A 313 15.82 -13.93 -2.83
CA SER A 313 17.01 -14.39 -3.56
C SER A 313 17.56 -13.33 -4.52
N GLU A 314 16.70 -12.65 -5.28
CA GLU A 314 17.14 -11.69 -6.30
C GLU A 314 17.55 -10.34 -5.69
N LEU A 315 16.82 -9.85 -4.67
CA LEU A 315 17.12 -8.56 -4.03
C LEU A 315 18.08 -8.69 -2.83
N GLY A 316 18.38 -9.91 -2.39
CA GLY A 316 19.12 -10.15 -1.13
C GLY A 316 18.37 -9.58 0.08
N TRP A 317 17.04 -9.67 0.07
CA TRP A 317 16.13 -9.08 1.06
C TRP A 317 15.53 -10.16 1.97
N LYS A 318 15.09 -9.78 3.17
CA LYS A 318 14.30 -10.64 4.05
C LYS A 318 13.54 -9.79 5.07
N PRO A 319 12.24 -10.04 5.32
CA PRO A 319 11.51 -9.33 6.36
C PRO A 319 11.99 -9.79 7.74
N THR A 320 12.19 -8.83 8.65
CA THR A 320 12.78 -9.07 9.98
C THR A 320 11.84 -8.71 11.13
N THR A 321 10.84 -7.86 10.89
CA THR A 321 9.98 -7.33 11.95
C THR A 321 8.85 -8.30 12.29
N THR A 322 8.71 -8.65 13.56
CA THR A 322 7.59 -9.48 14.04
C THR A 322 6.29 -8.69 14.09
N MET A 323 5.15 -9.38 14.11
CA MET A 323 3.85 -8.71 14.27
C MET A 323 3.76 -7.90 15.57
N ALA A 324 4.30 -8.43 16.67
CA ALA A 324 4.31 -7.76 17.96
C ALA A 324 5.11 -6.44 17.92
N ASP A 325 6.31 -6.47 17.34
CA ASP A 325 7.14 -5.26 17.20
C ASP A 325 6.48 -4.24 16.25
N ALA A 326 5.91 -4.72 15.14
CA ALA A 326 5.22 -3.87 14.18
C ALA A 326 4.04 -3.11 14.82
N LEU A 327 3.18 -3.81 15.56
CA LEU A 327 2.06 -3.20 16.27
C LEU A 327 2.54 -2.25 17.37
N LYS A 328 3.53 -2.67 18.18
CA LYS A 328 4.08 -1.83 19.25
C LYS A 328 4.61 -0.49 18.70
N ASN A 329 5.36 -0.53 17.61
CA ASN A 329 5.90 0.67 16.97
C ASN A 329 4.80 1.61 16.46
N ILE A 330 3.68 1.06 15.96
CA ILE A 330 2.51 1.87 15.56
C ILE A 330 1.93 2.58 16.78
N PHE A 331 1.63 1.84 17.86
CA PHE A 331 1.05 2.44 19.06
C PHE A 331 1.96 3.49 19.69
N GLU A 332 3.28 3.26 19.77
CA GLU A 332 4.21 4.26 20.30
C GLU A 332 4.29 5.51 19.42
N ALA A 333 4.24 5.36 18.09
CA ALA A 333 4.29 6.51 17.19
C ALA A 333 3.05 7.42 17.30
N TYR A 334 1.87 6.84 17.50
CA TYR A 334 0.63 7.61 17.71
C TYR A 334 0.42 8.05 19.15
N ARG A 335 1.28 7.61 20.09
CA ARG A 335 1.13 7.90 21.53
C ARG A 335 1.22 9.40 21.82
N GLN A 336 2.10 10.07 21.09
CA GLN A 336 2.34 11.50 21.23
C GLN A 336 1.31 12.37 20.49
N ASP A 337 0.46 11.76 19.65
CA ASP A 337 -0.55 12.44 18.84
C ASP A 337 -1.82 11.58 18.70
N VAL A 338 -2.53 11.45 19.83
CA VAL A 338 -3.76 10.66 19.92
C VAL A 338 -4.87 11.25 19.03
N GLU A 339 -4.90 12.57 18.83
CA GLU A 339 -5.87 13.20 17.93
C GLU A 339 -5.68 12.76 16.48
N LYS A 340 -4.43 12.69 16.01
CA LYS A 340 -4.14 12.15 14.68
C LYS A 340 -4.52 10.68 14.53
N ALA A 341 -4.46 9.88 15.60
CA ALA A 341 -4.98 8.52 15.56
C ALA A 341 -6.51 8.45 15.45
N ARG A 342 -7.23 9.40 16.08
CA ARG A 342 -8.70 9.50 15.98
C ARG A 342 -9.17 9.87 14.58
N SER A 343 -8.44 10.76 13.90
CA SER A 343 -8.83 11.24 12.57
C SER A 343 -8.61 10.23 11.45
N LEU A 344 -7.96 9.08 11.72
CA LEU A 344 -7.74 8.02 10.74
C LEU A 344 -9.05 7.43 10.16
N VAL A 345 -10.16 7.57 10.88
CA VAL A 345 -11.50 7.08 10.49
C VAL A 345 -12.53 8.19 10.26
N ASP A 346 -12.14 9.46 10.40
CA ASP A 346 -13.04 10.58 10.13
C ASP A 346 -13.22 10.77 8.62
N LYS A 347 -14.45 11.12 8.19
CA LYS A 347 -14.69 11.62 6.85
C LYS A 347 -14.28 13.09 6.85
N GLU A 348 -13.30 13.45 6.01
CA GLU A 348 -12.96 14.85 5.72
C GLU A 348 -14.18 15.63 5.19
#